data_AF-A0A9Q0RYL1-F1
#
_entry.id   AF-A0A9Q0RYL1-F1
#
_cell.length_a   1.000
_cell.length_b   1.000
_cell.length_c   1.000
_cell.angle_alpha   90.00
_cell.angle_beta   90.00
_cell.angle_gamma   90.00
#
_symmetry.space_group_name_H-M   'P 1'
#
loop_
_entity.id
_entity.type
_entity.pdbx_description
1 polymer ?
#
loop_
_entity_poly.entity_id
_entity_poly.type
_entity_poly.pdbx_seq_one_letter_code
_entity_poly.pdbx_strand_id
1 'polypeptide(L)'
;MKDDTEKAVKLTARERRFIKFSSVEFDGQLYMTPQDFLESVVEQEPRPRLKRKTLTENDIQQIKDITPPLKKGSSQMFRNLRDKGIISYTEYLFLLSILTKPKSGFKIAFNMFDTDGNQRVDKTEFLVMEKIFIGAWKDKRGIALED
;
A
#
# COMPACT_ATOMS: atom_id res chain seq x y z
N MET A 1 31.71 -14.75 -20.10
CA MET A 1 30.99 -14.50 -18.83
C MET A 1 29.56 -14.22 -19.22
N LYS A 2 28.66 -15.17 -18.93
CA LYS A 2 27.24 -15.06 -19.25
C LYS A 2 26.61 -14.08 -18.25
N ASP A 3 25.76 -13.24 -18.80
CA ASP A 3 24.99 -12.20 -18.14
C ASP A 3 23.98 -12.83 -17.17
N ASP A 4 24.32 -12.86 -15.88
CA ASP A 4 23.46 -13.34 -14.80
C ASP A 4 22.46 -12.25 -14.31
N THR A 5 22.34 -11.12 -15.02
CA THR A 5 21.53 -9.96 -14.60
C THR A 5 20.14 -9.90 -15.26
N GLU A 6 19.84 -10.78 -16.22
CA GLU A 6 18.61 -10.76 -17.03
C GLU A 6 17.50 -11.73 -16.57
N LYS A 7 17.35 -11.96 -15.27
CA LYS A 7 16.00 -12.23 -14.73
C LYS A 7 15.35 -10.90 -14.38
N ALA A 8 15.22 -10.02 -15.38
CA ALA A 8 14.53 -8.74 -15.24
C ALA A 8 13.05 -9.00 -14.95
N VAL A 9 12.70 -9.04 -13.68
CA VAL A 9 11.33 -9.13 -13.21
C VAL A 9 10.57 -7.94 -13.77
N LYS A 10 9.77 -8.17 -14.82
CA LYS A 10 9.01 -7.11 -15.49
C LYS A 10 7.94 -6.60 -14.52
N LEU A 11 8.18 -5.42 -13.96
CA LEU A 11 7.23 -4.73 -13.09
C LEU A 11 5.89 -4.54 -13.81
N THR A 12 4.79 -4.64 -13.09
CA THR A 12 3.45 -4.27 -13.56
C THR A 12 3.33 -2.75 -13.63
N ALA A 13 2.31 -2.24 -14.34
CA ALA A 13 2.04 -0.81 -14.40
C ALA A 13 1.78 -0.20 -13.01
N ARG A 14 1.11 -0.97 -12.12
CA ARG A 14 0.81 -0.53 -10.74
C ARG A 14 2.07 -0.46 -9.89
N GLU A 15 2.98 -1.42 -10.00
CA GLU A 15 4.28 -1.36 -9.31
C GLU A 15 5.11 -0.18 -9.78
N ARG A 16 5.20 0.04 -11.10
CA ARG A 16 5.90 1.20 -11.64
C ARG A 16 5.31 2.51 -11.12
N ARG A 17 3.97 2.63 -11.09
CA ARG A 17 3.28 3.81 -10.57
C ARG A 17 3.58 3.99 -9.08
N PHE A 18 3.53 2.92 -8.29
CA PHE A 18 3.89 2.96 -6.87
C PHE A 18 5.32 3.47 -6.68
N ILE A 19 6.31 2.79 -7.26
CA ILE A 19 7.74 3.14 -7.14
C ILE A 19 8.01 4.58 -7.58
N LYS A 20 7.36 5.03 -8.65
CA LYS A 20 7.49 6.39 -9.20
C LYS A 20 7.01 7.45 -8.21
N PHE A 21 5.91 7.19 -7.50
CA PHE A 21 5.29 8.15 -6.59
C PHE A 21 5.74 8.03 -5.12
N SER A 22 6.24 6.88 -4.67
CA SER A 22 6.80 6.69 -3.33
C SER A 22 7.91 7.69 -2.99
N SER A 23 7.66 8.56 -2.00
CA SER A 23 8.61 9.58 -1.52
C SER A 23 9.50 9.12 -0.38
N VAL A 24 9.15 8.06 0.34
CA VAL A 24 9.83 7.65 1.57
C VAL A 24 10.27 6.19 1.54
N GLU A 25 11.30 5.89 2.31
CA GLU A 25 11.86 4.57 2.50
C GLU A 25 12.10 4.33 3.99
N PHE A 26 11.79 3.14 4.48
CA PHE A 26 12.11 2.70 5.83
C PHE A 26 12.60 1.25 5.76
N ASP A 27 13.76 0.97 6.35
CA ASP A 27 14.36 -0.37 6.37
C ASP A 27 14.48 -1.01 4.97
N GLY A 28 14.93 -0.23 3.98
CA GLY A 28 15.07 -0.69 2.58
C GLY A 28 13.74 -0.86 1.81
N GLN A 29 12.59 -0.69 2.47
CA GLN A 29 11.28 -0.81 1.86
C GLN A 29 10.71 0.57 1.48
N LEU A 30 10.19 0.68 0.26
CA LEU A 30 9.53 1.89 -0.25
C LEU A 30 8.11 2.01 0.28
N TYR A 31 7.71 3.23 0.63
CA TYR A 31 6.34 3.60 1.02
C TYR A 31 5.89 4.89 0.33
N MET A 32 4.58 5.04 0.23
CA MET A 32 3.93 6.30 -0.12
C MET A 32 3.49 7.04 1.14
N THR A 33 3.49 8.36 1.11
CA THR A 33 2.72 9.16 2.07
C THR A 33 1.25 9.24 1.64
N PRO A 34 0.32 9.66 2.51
CA PRO A 34 -1.04 10.01 2.10
C PRO A 34 -1.09 11.02 0.95
N GLN A 35 -0.16 11.98 0.92
CA GLN A 35 -0.02 12.93 -0.17
C GLN A 35 0.45 12.26 -1.48
N ASP A 36 1.45 11.38 -1.42
CA ASP A 36 1.90 10.61 -2.59
C ASP A 36 0.76 9.76 -3.17
N PHE A 37 -0.07 9.15 -2.31
CA PHE A 37 -1.23 8.37 -2.75
C PHE A 37 -2.21 9.24 -3.55
N LEU A 38 -2.61 10.40 -3.01
CA LEU A 38 -3.53 11.32 -3.69
C LEU A 38 -2.97 11.74 -5.05
N GLU A 39 -1.70 12.14 -5.10
CA GLU A 39 -1.01 12.52 -6.34
C GLU A 39 -0.93 11.35 -7.31
N SER A 40 -0.67 10.13 -6.85
CA SER A 40 -0.57 8.94 -7.71
C SER A 40 -1.89 8.60 -8.41
N VAL A 41 -3.02 9.08 -7.88
CA VAL A 41 -4.35 8.86 -8.46
C VAL A 41 -4.71 9.98 -9.44
N VAL A 42 -4.36 11.23 -9.12
CA VAL A 42 -4.85 12.41 -9.88
C VAL A 42 -3.81 13.00 -10.83
N GLU A 43 -2.52 12.86 -10.54
CA GLU A 43 -1.42 13.46 -11.31
C GLU A 43 -0.70 12.42 -12.18
N GLN A 44 -0.21 12.85 -13.35
CA GLN A 44 0.58 11.98 -14.23
C GLN A 44 2.03 11.79 -13.74
N GLU A 45 2.59 12.83 -13.14
CA GLU A 45 3.96 12.91 -12.66
C GLU A 45 4.00 13.30 -11.17
N PRO A 46 4.94 12.76 -10.38
CA PRO A 46 5.13 13.19 -8.99
C PRO A 46 5.73 14.60 -8.94
N ARG A 47 5.60 15.26 -7.79
CA ARG A 47 6.31 16.52 -7.50
C ARG A 47 7.83 16.33 -7.66
N PRO A 48 8.56 17.32 -8.20
CA PRO A 48 10.01 17.29 -8.24
C PRO A 48 10.60 17.09 -6.84
N ARG A 49 11.56 16.18 -6.73
CA ARG A 49 12.26 15.86 -5.47
C ARG A 49 13.68 15.45 -5.75
N LEU A 50 14.59 15.84 -4.86
CA LEU A 50 16.02 15.55 -5.01
C LEU A 50 16.33 14.06 -4.74
N LYS A 51 15.73 13.52 -3.68
CA LYS A 51 15.86 12.13 -3.26
C LYS A 51 14.66 11.70 -2.42
N ARG A 52 14.51 10.38 -2.21
CA ARG A 52 13.56 9.84 -1.24
C ARG A 52 14.03 10.15 0.18
N LYS A 53 13.07 10.39 1.09
CA LYS A 53 13.36 10.56 2.52
C LYS A 53 13.50 9.17 3.16
N THR A 54 14.67 8.87 3.72
CA THR A 54 14.83 7.71 4.59
C THR A 54 14.27 8.04 5.98
N LEU A 55 13.33 7.23 6.46
CA LEU A 55 12.72 7.38 7.77
C LEU A 55 13.54 6.62 8.81
N THR A 56 13.54 7.13 10.04
CA THR A 56 14.10 6.48 11.23
C THR A 56 12.99 5.81 12.03
N GLU A 57 13.35 4.94 12.99
CA GLU A 57 12.37 4.37 13.91
C GLU A 57 11.58 5.44 14.67
N ASN A 58 12.23 6.55 15.03
CA ASN A 58 11.57 7.67 15.68
C ASN A 58 10.55 8.36 14.77
N ASP A 59 10.83 8.51 13.46
CA ASP A 59 9.82 8.99 12.50
C ASP A 59 8.61 8.04 12.47
N ILE A 60 8.83 6.73 12.48
CA ILE A 60 7.75 5.73 12.49
C ILE A 60 6.92 5.84 13.77
N GLN A 61 7.55 6.01 14.93
CA GLN A 61 6.83 6.19 16.18
C GLN A 61 5.98 7.46 16.17
N GLN A 62 6.54 8.58 15.69
CA GLN A 62 5.79 9.82 15.53
C GLN A 62 4.61 9.66 14.58
N ILE A 63 4.77 8.95 13.46
CA ILE A 63 3.68 8.65 12.52
C ILE A 63 2.57 7.85 13.22
N LYS A 64 2.91 6.86 14.05
CA LYS A 64 1.92 6.12 14.85
C LYS A 64 1.17 7.05 15.81
N ASP A 65 1.89 7.90 16.55
CA ASP A 65 1.32 8.75 17.59
C ASP A 65 0.34 9.81 17.03
N ILE A 66 0.62 10.33 15.83
CA ILE A 66 -0.23 11.33 15.16
C ILE A 66 -1.36 10.72 14.34
N THR A 67 -1.37 9.41 14.12
CA THR A 67 -2.41 8.74 13.33
C THR A 67 -3.76 8.82 14.05
N PRO A 68 -4.80 9.44 13.44
CA PRO A 68 -6.09 9.59 14.09
C PRO A 68 -6.75 8.23 14.38
N PRO A 69 -7.43 8.07 15.53
CA PRO A 69 -8.23 6.87 15.78
C PRO A 69 -9.39 6.76 14.78
N LEU A 70 -9.86 5.53 14.52
CA LEU A 70 -10.90 5.21 13.54
C LEU A 70 -12.14 6.13 13.63
N LYS A 71 -12.60 6.44 14.84
CA LYS A 71 -13.76 7.32 15.10
C LYS A 71 -13.61 8.77 14.60
N LYS A 72 -12.38 9.20 14.26
CA LYS A 72 -12.07 10.52 13.70
C LYS A 72 -11.90 10.49 12.17
N GLY A 73 -12.31 9.40 11.51
CA GLY A 73 -12.30 9.30 10.05
C GLY A 73 -13.13 10.42 9.40
N SER A 74 -12.62 10.97 8.29
CA SER A 74 -13.31 12.02 7.52
C SER A 74 -12.86 12.01 6.06
N SER A 75 -13.62 12.67 5.18
CA SER A 75 -13.26 12.86 3.76
C SER A 75 -12.00 13.74 3.54
N GLN A 76 -11.49 14.36 4.61
CA GLN A 76 -10.28 15.19 4.61
C GLN A 76 -9.07 14.47 5.21
N MET A 77 -9.22 13.24 5.70
CA MET A 77 -8.19 12.54 6.48
C MET A 77 -6.81 12.54 5.81
N PHE A 78 -6.73 12.13 4.53
CA PHE A 78 -5.45 12.08 3.81
C PHE A 78 -4.88 13.48 3.53
N ARG A 79 -5.75 14.46 3.25
CA ARG A 79 -5.37 15.87 3.05
C ARG A 79 -4.83 16.53 4.33
N ASN A 80 -5.34 16.11 5.49
CA ASN A 80 -4.89 16.58 6.79
C ASN A 80 -3.55 15.93 7.20
N LEU A 81 -3.37 14.64 6.91
CA LEU A 81 -2.13 13.92 7.20
C LEU A 81 -0.97 14.36 6.30
N ARG A 82 -1.22 14.64 5.02
CA ARG A 82 -0.18 15.04 4.04
C ARG A 82 0.97 14.02 4.02
N ASP A 83 2.17 14.45 4.40
CA ASP A 83 3.38 13.62 4.43
C ASP A 83 3.54 12.83 5.74
N LYS A 84 2.58 12.95 6.68
CA LYS A 84 2.60 12.35 8.03
C LYS A 84 1.93 10.99 8.07
N GLY A 85 2.37 10.07 7.21
CA GLY A 85 1.86 8.71 7.13
C GLY A 85 2.69 7.87 6.16
N ILE A 86 2.53 6.56 6.25
CA ILE A 86 3.13 5.60 5.32
C ILE A 86 2.05 4.65 4.81
N ILE A 87 2.19 4.26 3.54
CA ILE A 87 1.30 3.36 2.81
C ILE A 87 2.20 2.40 2.03
N SER A 88 2.10 1.11 2.32
CA SER A 88 2.83 0.04 1.63
C SER A 88 2.25 -0.21 0.23
N TYR A 89 2.94 -1.03 -0.57
CA TYR A 89 2.42 -1.38 -1.90
C TYR A 89 1.12 -2.19 -1.82
N THR A 90 0.96 -3.08 -0.84
CA THR A 90 -0.27 -3.86 -0.64
C THR A 90 -1.43 -2.94 -0.22
N GLU A 91 -1.17 -1.98 0.67
CA GLU A 91 -2.15 -0.98 1.07
C GLU A 91 -2.52 -0.03 -0.09
N TYR A 92 -1.57 0.34 -0.95
CA TYR A 92 -1.83 1.09 -2.17
C TYR A 92 -2.83 0.35 -3.09
N LEU A 93 -2.62 -0.94 -3.33
CA LEU A 93 -3.56 -1.76 -4.11
C LEU A 93 -4.92 -1.88 -3.45
N PHE A 94 -4.96 -2.01 -2.12
CA PHE A 94 -6.21 -2.04 -1.36
C PHE A 94 -6.99 -0.73 -1.50
N LEU A 95 -6.34 0.42 -1.34
CA LEU A 95 -6.97 1.74 -1.49
C LEU A 95 -7.46 1.98 -2.92
N LEU A 96 -6.68 1.60 -3.94
CA LEU A 96 -7.15 1.62 -5.34
C LEU A 96 -8.40 0.75 -5.52
N SER A 97 -8.44 -0.42 -4.89
CA SER A 97 -9.61 -1.30 -4.97
C SER A 97 -10.84 -0.64 -4.35
N ILE A 98 -10.69 0.08 -3.23
CA ILE A 98 -11.78 0.83 -2.58
C ILE A 98 -12.34 1.88 -3.54
N LEU A 99 -11.49 2.64 -4.23
CA LEU A 99 -11.92 3.69 -5.17
C LEU A 99 -12.74 3.16 -6.35
N THR A 100 -12.56 1.89 -6.71
CA THR A 100 -13.23 1.26 -7.86
C THR A 100 -14.43 0.38 -7.48
N LYS A 101 -14.67 0.13 -6.18
CA LYS A 101 -15.75 -0.75 -5.74
C LYS A 101 -17.09 0.02 -5.63
N PRO A 102 -18.20 -0.55 -6.16
CA PRO A 102 -19.52 0.01 -5.90
C PRO A 102 -19.91 -0.18 -4.43
N LYS A 103 -20.88 0.61 -3.96
CA LYS A 103 -21.35 0.56 -2.56
C LYS A 103 -21.75 -0.85 -2.10
N SER A 104 -22.43 -1.60 -2.96
CA SER A 104 -22.83 -3.00 -2.71
C SER A 104 -21.63 -3.95 -2.56
N GLY A 105 -20.51 -3.65 -3.20
CA GLY A 105 -19.28 -4.45 -3.13
C GLY A 105 -18.54 -4.35 -1.81
N PHE A 106 -18.82 -3.34 -0.97
CA PHE A 106 -18.15 -3.21 0.33
C PHE A 106 -18.59 -4.27 1.32
N LYS A 107 -19.88 -4.66 1.33
CA LYS A 107 -20.33 -5.73 2.24
C LYS A 107 -19.70 -7.07 1.87
N ILE A 108 -19.57 -7.35 0.58
CA ILE A 108 -18.87 -8.54 0.09
C ILE A 108 -17.40 -8.49 0.50
N ALA A 109 -16.71 -7.38 0.24
CA ALA A 109 -15.31 -7.22 0.62
C ALA A 109 -15.10 -7.38 2.13
N PHE A 110 -15.95 -6.78 2.96
CA PHE A 110 -15.90 -6.93 4.42
C PHE A 110 -16.04 -8.39 4.84
N ASN A 111 -17.02 -9.11 4.27
CA ASN A 111 -17.21 -10.54 4.55
C ASN A 111 -16.06 -11.42 4.03
N MET A 112 -15.27 -10.97 3.04
CA MET A 112 -14.06 -11.69 2.63
C MET A 112 -12.91 -11.52 3.64
N PHE A 113 -12.93 -10.45 4.44
CA PHE A 113 -11.97 -10.24 5.52
C PHE A 113 -12.37 -10.89 6.83
N ASP A 114 -13.66 -10.83 7.18
CA ASP A 114 -14.25 -11.43 8.37
C ASP A 114 -14.30 -12.95 8.23
N THR A 115 -13.19 -13.61 8.57
CA THR A 115 -12.99 -15.05 8.36
C THR A 115 -13.64 -15.91 9.45
N ASP A 116 -13.82 -15.34 10.64
CA ASP A 116 -14.43 -16.01 11.78
C ASP A 116 -15.94 -15.71 11.91
N GLY A 117 -16.47 -14.76 11.12
CA GLY A 117 -17.89 -14.41 11.07
C GLY A 117 -18.35 -13.54 12.24
N ASN A 118 -17.43 -12.92 12.99
CA ASN A 118 -17.74 -12.12 14.17
C ASN A 118 -18.24 -10.69 13.84
N GLN A 119 -18.37 -10.36 12.54
CA GLN A 119 -18.80 -9.06 12.02
C GLN A 119 -17.83 -7.91 12.32
N ARG A 120 -16.56 -8.22 12.55
CA ARG A 120 -15.44 -7.30 12.69
C ARG A 120 -14.30 -7.76 11.79
N VAL A 121 -13.32 -6.88 11.62
CA VAL A 121 -12.06 -7.23 10.94
C VAL A 121 -10.95 -6.85 11.89
N ASP A 122 -10.24 -7.85 12.39
CA ASP A 122 -9.08 -7.60 13.24
C ASP A 122 -7.79 -7.37 12.42
N LYS A 123 -6.69 -7.07 13.12
CA LYS A 123 -5.40 -6.82 12.47
C LYS A 123 -4.90 -8.04 11.70
N THR A 124 -5.07 -9.24 12.25
CA THR A 124 -4.61 -10.49 11.66
C THR A 124 -5.37 -10.78 10.37
N GLU A 125 -6.69 -10.63 10.41
CA GLU A 125 -7.58 -10.75 9.25
C GLU A 125 -7.25 -9.73 8.16
N PHE A 126 -6.97 -8.49 8.55
CA PHE A 126 -6.54 -7.47 7.59
C PHE A 126 -5.21 -7.84 6.91
N LEU A 127 -4.24 -8.36 7.67
CA LEU A 127 -2.92 -8.75 7.15
C LEU A 127 -2.96 -9.96 6.20
N VAL A 128 -4.07 -10.73 6.16
CA VAL A 128 -4.26 -11.76 5.12
C VAL A 128 -4.19 -11.14 3.71
N MET A 129 -4.54 -9.86 3.54
CA MET A 129 -4.39 -9.16 2.27
C MET A 129 -2.97 -9.14 1.74
N GLU A 130 -1.98 -9.01 2.62
CA GLU A 130 -0.59 -9.06 2.19
C GLU A 130 -0.29 -10.42 1.55
N LYS A 131 -0.76 -11.50 2.18
CA LYS A 131 -0.63 -12.87 1.66
C LYS A 131 -1.40 -13.06 0.34
N ILE A 132 -2.62 -12.54 0.23
CA ILE A 132 -3.43 -12.66 -0.99
C ILE A 132 -2.80 -11.90 -2.15
N PHE A 133 -2.37 -10.65 -1.93
CA PHE A 133 -1.76 -9.85 -2.99
C PHE A 133 -0.38 -10.36 -3.38
N ILE A 134 0.43 -10.84 -2.42
CA ILE A 134 1.71 -11.50 -2.71
C ILE A 134 1.48 -12.83 -3.45
N GLY A 135 0.52 -13.64 -3.01
CA GLY A 135 0.17 -14.91 -3.65
C GLY A 135 -0.32 -14.72 -5.09
N ALA A 136 -1.26 -13.80 -5.31
CA ALA A 136 -1.74 -13.44 -6.65
C ALA A 136 -0.64 -12.83 -7.54
N TRP A 137 0.40 -12.24 -6.95
CA TRP A 137 1.56 -11.70 -7.66
C TRP A 137 2.58 -12.79 -8.03
N LYS A 138 2.83 -13.74 -7.12
CA LYS A 138 3.65 -14.94 -7.38
C LYS A 138 3.03 -15.82 -8.46
N ASP A 139 1.72 -16.06 -8.38
CA ASP A 139 0.96 -16.84 -9.38
C ASP A 139 1.05 -16.23 -10.78
N LYS A 140 0.84 -14.92 -10.92
CA LYS A 140 1.00 -14.19 -12.21
C LYS A 140 2.42 -14.23 -12.79
N ARG A 141 3.43 -14.59 -11.99
CA ARG A 141 4.84 -14.69 -12.42
C ARG A 141 5.35 -16.12 -12.45
N GLY A 142 4.49 -17.12 -12.22
CA GLY A 142 4.87 -18.53 -12.18
C GLY A 142 5.89 -18.86 -11.09
N ILE A 143 5.91 -18.09 -10.00
CA ILE A 143 6.79 -18.35 -8.84
C ILE A 143 6.03 -19.29 -7.91
N ALA A 144 6.50 -20.52 -7.78
CA ALA A 144 5.86 -21.55 -6.95
C ALA A 144 5.73 -21.09 -5.48
N LEU A 145 4.63 -21.50 -4.86
CA LEU A 145 4.48 -21.45 -3.41
C LEU A 145 5.34 -22.58 -2.85
N GLU A 146 6.46 -22.25 -2.19
CA GLU A 146 7.14 -23.22 -1.34
C GLU A 146 6.32 -23.35 -0.04
N ASP A 147 5.95 -24.58 0.28
CA ASP A 147 5.11 -24.99 1.42
C ASP A 147 5.78 -24.72 2.79
#